data_AF-A0A510IWH6-F1
#
_entry.id   AF-A0A510IWH6-F1
#
_cell.length_a   1.000
_cell.length_b   1.000
_cell.length_c   1.000
_cell.angle_alpha   90.00
_cell.angle_beta   90.00
_cell.angle_gamma   90.00
#
_symmetry.space_group_name_H-M   'P 1'
#
loop_
_entity.id
_entity.type
_entity.pdbx_description
1 polymer ?
#
loop_
_entity_poly.entity_id
_entity_poly.type
_entity_poly.pdbx_seq_one_letter_code
_entity_poly.pdbx_strand_id
1 'polypeptide(L)'
;MIRHIACILASLVLGFCGSLSLAETEQNKGRYLGAFNDPVAYCRVVVNADNPEEPYIGPAKPQVVLSGIYQAAGISAGAPRDWVAGGTLWRCMDGGVYACFVGANLPCEEKADTSKEPSEAITAYCKSNPASESIPAVVTGRVTIYAWHCENGVPEITRQALQVDERGYIANYWYRMDRSG
;
A
#
# COMPACT_ATOMS: atom_id res chain seq x y z
N MET A 1 -46.70 66.59 -14.25
CA MET A 1 -45.45 67.17 -13.73
C MET A 1 -44.42 66.05 -13.58
N ILE A 2 -43.27 66.19 -14.25
CA ILE A 2 -41.93 65.60 -13.96
C ILE A 2 -41.81 64.05 -14.03
N ARG A 3 -41.24 63.42 -15.08
CA ARG A 3 -39.82 63.25 -15.52
C ARG A 3 -38.87 62.50 -14.53
N HIS A 4 -38.45 61.31 -14.96
CA HIS A 4 -37.15 60.61 -14.82
C HIS A 4 -36.60 60.25 -13.41
N ILE A 5 -36.15 59.00 -13.21
CA ILE A 5 -34.73 58.55 -13.29
C ILE A 5 -34.65 57.05 -12.92
N ALA A 6 -33.88 56.30 -13.71
CA ALA A 6 -33.50 54.91 -13.49
C ALA A 6 -32.31 54.81 -12.50
N CYS A 7 -32.25 53.74 -11.71
CA CYS A 7 -31.01 53.25 -11.12
C CYS A 7 -30.96 51.73 -11.24
N ILE A 8 -30.16 51.27 -12.20
CA ILE A 8 -29.73 49.90 -12.39
C ILE A 8 -28.66 49.60 -11.33
N LEU A 9 -28.82 48.51 -10.57
CA LEU A 9 -27.74 47.89 -9.83
C LEU A 9 -27.62 46.44 -10.28
N ALA A 10 -26.69 46.23 -11.22
CA ALA A 10 -26.19 44.91 -11.59
C ALA A 10 -25.08 44.53 -10.60
N SER A 11 -25.28 43.47 -9.82
CA SER A 11 -24.21 42.87 -9.02
C SER A 11 -23.61 41.69 -9.79
N LEU A 12 -22.44 41.91 -10.36
CA LEU A 12 -21.53 40.86 -10.81
C LEU A 12 -21.14 39.99 -9.60
N VAL A 13 -21.38 38.68 -9.69
CA VAL A 13 -20.65 37.69 -8.89
C VAL A 13 -19.67 37.00 -9.82
N LEU A 14 -18.41 37.42 -9.71
CA LEU A 14 -17.23 36.75 -10.26
C LEU A 14 -16.68 35.77 -9.21
N GLY A 15 -16.20 34.61 -9.65
CA GLY A 15 -15.38 33.67 -8.85
C GLY A 15 -16.06 32.31 -8.71
N PHE A 16 -15.42 31.16 -8.95
CA PHE A 16 -14.01 30.88 -9.03
C PHE A 16 -13.86 29.55 -9.79
N CYS A 17 -12.93 29.50 -10.76
CA CYS A 17 -12.54 28.27 -11.45
C CYS A 17 -11.86 27.36 -10.41
N GLY A 18 -12.45 26.21 -10.09
CA GLY A 18 -11.92 25.27 -9.12
C GLY A 18 -10.70 24.53 -9.67
N SER A 19 -9.52 25.12 -9.48
CA SER A 19 -8.25 24.41 -9.55
C SER A 19 -8.19 23.41 -8.39
N LEU A 20 -8.30 22.12 -8.66
CA LEU A 20 -7.99 21.08 -7.67
C LEU A 20 -6.49 21.18 -7.32
N SER A 21 -6.25 21.31 -6.03
CA SER A 21 -5.07 21.87 -5.38
C SER A 21 -3.85 20.94 -5.38
N LEU A 22 -2.70 21.46 -5.79
CA LEU A 22 -1.38 21.03 -5.29
C LEU A 22 -1.12 21.50 -3.84
N ALA A 23 -2.07 22.19 -3.22
CA ALA A 23 -1.95 22.78 -1.88
C ALA A 23 -2.28 21.82 -0.72
N GLU A 24 -2.91 20.66 -0.97
CA GLU A 24 -3.30 19.73 0.11
C GLU A 24 -2.08 19.04 0.74
N THR A 25 -1.02 18.81 -0.03
CA THR A 25 0.25 18.23 0.45
C THR A 25 1.05 19.18 1.34
N GLU A 26 1.01 20.48 1.08
CA GLU A 26 1.74 21.48 1.89
C GLU A 26 0.98 21.88 3.16
N GLN A 27 -0.37 21.90 3.14
CA GLN A 27 -1.15 22.19 4.34
C GLN A 27 -1.01 21.13 5.44
N ASN A 28 -0.77 19.86 5.08
CA ASN A 28 -0.62 18.80 6.08
C ASN A 28 0.69 18.89 6.87
N LYS A 29 1.76 19.47 6.30
CA LYS A 29 3.05 19.66 6.99
C LYS A 29 2.94 20.59 8.21
N GLY A 30 2.08 21.62 8.14
CA GLY A 30 1.89 22.59 9.22
C GLY A 30 0.92 22.17 10.33
N ARG A 31 0.29 20.98 10.23
CA ARG A 31 -0.75 20.53 11.17
C ARG A 31 -0.22 19.70 12.34
N TYR A 32 1.04 19.32 12.31
CA TYR A 32 1.70 18.56 13.36
C TYR A 32 2.47 19.51 14.28
N LEU A 33 2.00 19.66 15.53
CA LEU A 33 2.57 20.57 16.54
C LEU A 33 3.98 20.14 17.04
N GLY A 34 4.66 19.22 16.35
CA GLY A 34 5.97 18.70 16.73
C GLY A 34 6.41 17.50 15.89
N ALA A 35 7.67 17.11 16.05
CA ALA A 35 8.26 15.93 15.43
C ALA A 35 7.93 14.64 16.20
N PHE A 36 7.74 13.52 15.52
CA PHE A 36 7.41 12.23 16.12
C PHE A 36 8.64 11.33 16.19
N ASN A 37 8.98 10.81 17.38
CA ASN A 37 9.99 9.76 17.54
C ASN A 37 9.37 8.38 17.86
N ASP A 38 8.08 8.34 18.21
CA ASP A 38 7.30 7.12 18.40
C ASP A 38 6.51 6.79 17.10
N PRO A 39 6.80 5.64 16.45
CA PRO A 39 6.10 5.24 15.23
C PRO A 39 4.60 5.01 15.45
N VAL A 40 4.17 4.61 16.65
CA VAL A 40 2.74 4.36 16.93
C VAL A 40 1.98 5.69 17.00
N ALA A 41 2.51 6.67 17.74
CA ALA A 41 1.97 8.03 17.77
C ALA A 41 1.94 8.66 16.38
N TYR A 42 3.01 8.49 15.59
CA TYR A 42 3.08 8.95 14.20
C TYR A 42 1.97 8.34 13.34
N CYS A 43 1.84 7.01 13.31
CA CYS A 43 0.87 6.34 12.45
C CYS A 43 -0.58 6.68 12.83
N ARG A 44 -0.92 6.81 14.12
CA ARG A 44 -2.27 7.25 14.54
C ARG A 44 -2.67 8.60 13.97
N VAL A 45 -1.68 9.46 13.71
CA VAL A 45 -1.89 10.83 13.28
C VAL A 45 -1.87 10.96 11.75
N VAL A 46 -0.88 10.37 11.08
CA VAL A 46 -0.81 10.42 9.60
C VAL A 46 -1.76 9.42 8.92
N VAL A 47 -2.22 8.43 9.67
CA VAL A 47 -3.09 7.31 9.27
C VAL A 47 -2.44 6.38 8.25
N ASN A 48 -2.02 6.90 7.09
CA ASN A 48 -1.44 6.16 5.98
C ASN A 48 -0.17 6.84 5.46
N ALA A 49 0.93 6.10 5.44
CA ALA A 49 2.22 6.56 4.92
C ALA A 49 3.04 5.36 4.45
N ASP A 50 3.15 5.16 3.13
CA ASP A 50 3.85 4.02 2.52
C ASP A 50 5.37 4.06 2.80
N ASN A 51 5.92 5.28 2.88
CA ASN A 51 7.28 5.55 3.33
C ASN A 51 7.23 6.61 4.44
N PRO A 52 7.40 6.24 5.72
CA PRO A 52 7.43 7.20 6.82
C PRO A 52 8.56 8.22 6.66
N GLU A 53 8.19 9.49 6.59
CA GLU A 53 9.07 10.65 6.44
C GLU A 53 8.69 11.73 7.46
N GLU A 54 9.27 12.92 7.36
CA GLU A 54 8.90 14.06 8.20
C GLU A 54 7.37 14.22 8.31
N PRO A 55 6.81 14.45 9.50
CA PRO A 55 7.48 14.84 10.75
C PRO A 55 8.04 13.68 11.61
N TYR A 56 8.12 12.44 11.10
CA TYR A 56 8.78 11.35 11.83
C TYR A 56 10.31 11.56 11.84
N ILE A 57 10.90 11.61 13.04
CA ILE A 57 12.34 11.80 13.29
C ILE A 57 12.94 10.66 14.10
N GLY A 58 12.17 9.59 14.33
CA GLY A 58 12.65 8.41 15.03
C GLY A 58 13.62 7.58 14.19
N PRO A 59 14.09 6.44 14.71
CA PRO A 59 14.96 5.54 13.96
C PRO A 59 14.32 5.09 12.64
N ALA A 60 15.12 4.99 11.58
CA ALA A 60 14.66 4.56 10.25
C ALA A 60 13.99 3.18 10.27
N LYS A 61 14.42 2.28 11.16
CA LYS A 61 13.76 1.02 11.50
C LYS A 61 13.41 1.04 13.00
N PRO A 62 12.17 1.36 13.37
CA PRO A 62 11.78 1.46 14.77
C PRO A 62 11.91 0.12 15.50
N GLN A 63 12.17 0.14 16.80
CA GLN A 63 12.35 -1.08 17.59
C GLN A 63 11.09 -1.98 17.61
N VAL A 64 9.88 -1.40 17.58
CA VAL A 64 8.61 -2.15 17.49
C VAL A 64 8.53 -2.96 16.19
N VAL A 65 9.08 -2.43 15.09
CA VAL A 65 9.17 -3.13 13.80
C VAL A 65 10.19 -4.26 13.89
N LEU A 66 11.42 -3.96 14.34
CA LEU A 66 12.51 -4.94 14.37
C LEU A 66 12.28 -6.09 15.34
N SER A 67 11.55 -5.87 16.44
CA SER A 67 11.22 -6.93 17.40
C SER A 67 10.04 -7.78 16.92
N GLY A 68 8.98 -7.15 16.41
CA GLY A 68 7.78 -7.86 15.95
C GLY A 68 8.01 -8.69 14.69
N ILE A 69 8.86 -8.22 13.77
CA ILE A 69 9.01 -8.86 12.46
C ILE A 69 9.63 -10.26 12.52
N TYR A 70 10.46 -10.56 13.53
CA TYR A 70 11.02 -11.91 13.68
C TYR A 70 9.94 -12.95 13.86
N GLN A 71 9.02 -12.70 14.79
CA GLN A 71 7.90 -13.60 15.05
C GLN A 71 6.92 -13.62 13.88
N ALA A 72 6.53 -12.44 13.39
CA ALA A 72 5.48 -12.31 12.39
C ALA A 72 5.87 -12.95 11.05
N ALA A 73 7.13 -12.80 10.63
CA ALA A 73 7.64 -13.38 9.39
C ALA A 73 8.31 -14.75 9.58
N GLY A 74 8.26 -15.35 10.78
CA GLY A 74 8.85 -16.67 11.06
C GLY A 74 10.39 -16.70 10.92
N ILE A 75 11.06 -15.58 11.17
CA ILE A 75 12.51 -15.46 11.07
C ILE A 75 13.15 -16.11 12.30
N SER A 76 14.17 -16.93 12.08
CA SER A 76 14.96 -17.53 13.16
C SER A 76 15.55 -16.47 14.09
N ALA A 77 15.51 -16.71 15.40
CA ALA A 77 16.12 -15.82 16.41
C ALA A 77 17.63 -15.63 16.23
N GLY A 78 18.30 -16.55 15.52
CA GLY A 78 19.73 -16.45 15.19
C GLY A 78 20.03 -15.67 13.90
N ALA A 79 19.02 -15.17 13.18
CA ALA A 79 19.24 -14.40 11.96
C ALA A 79 20.00 -13.09 12.25
N PRO A 80 20.96 -12.68 11.40
CA PRO A 80 21.69 -11.43 11.60
C PRO A 80 20.76 -10.21 11.61
N ARG A 81 20.88 -9.36 12.64
CA ARG A 81 20.01 -8.19 12.81
C ARG A 81 20.05 -7.24 11.62
N ASP A 82 21.23 -6.99 11.07
CA ASP A 82 21.39 -6.07 9.94
C ASP A 82 20.74 -6.61 8.67
N TRP A 83 20.74 -7.93 8.47
CA TRP A 83 20.03 -8.57 7.37
C TRP A 83 18.52 -8.42 7.52
N VAL A 84 17.99 -8.67 8.72
CA VAL A 84 16.55 -8.47 8.99
C VAL A 84 16.16 -7.01 8.83
N ALA A 85 16.94 -6.08 9.38
CA ALA A 85 16.68 -4.65 9.26
C ALA A 85 16.74 -4.16 7.81
N GLY A 86 17.73 -4.61 7.03
CA GLY A 86 17.90 -4.25 5.63
C GLY A 86 16.78 -4.79 4.73
N GLY A 87 16.23 -5.96 5.04
CA GLY A 87 15.10 -6.54 4.31
C GLY A 87 13.72 -6.16 4.83
N THR A 88 13.62 -5.39 5.93
CA THR A 88 12.33 -5.02 6.53
C THR A 88 11.91 -3.63 6.07
N LEU A 89 10.70 -3.53 5.56
CA LEU A 89 10.00 -2.28 5.26
C LEU A 89 8.92 -2.07 6.30
N TRP A 90 8.60 -0.81 6.58
CA TRP A 90 7.49 -0.47 7.46
C TRP A 90 6.74 0.74 6.93
N ARG A 91 5.45 0.80 7.27
CA ARG A 91 4.55 1.85 6.82
C ARG A 91 3.46 2.08 7.87
N CYS A 92 2.76 3.20 7.73
CA CYS A 92 1.49 3.40 8.40
C CYS A 92 0.37 2.90 7.50
N MET A 93 -0.52 2.07 8.04
CA MET A 93 -1.74 1.61 7.38
C MET A 93 -2.86 1.59 8.42
N ASP A 94 -3.97 2.26 8.13
CA ASP A 94 -5.15 2.36 9.01
C ASP A 94 -4.80 2.83 10.44
N GLY A 95 -3.85 3.75 10.54
CA GLY A 95 -3.37 4.28 11.82
C GLY A 95 -2.46 3.35 12.62
N GLY A 96 -2.21 2.13 12.13
CA GLY A 96 -1.32 1.15 12.76
C GLY A 96 0.07 1.14 12.13
N VAL A 97 1.04 0.56 12.86
CA VAL A 97 2.39 0.31 12.35
C VAL A 97 2.40 -1.05 11.69
N TYR A 98 2.72 -1.12 10.40
CA TYR A 98 2.83 -2.37 9.66
C TYR A 98 4.24 -2.59 9.15
N ALA A 99 4.64 -3.85 9.04
CA ALA A 99 5.95 -4.24 8.51
C ALA A 99 5.86 -5.42 7.55
N CYS A 100 6.73 -5.42 6.55
CA CYS A 100 6.91 -6.50 5.58
C CYS A 100 8.40 -6.81 5.47
N PHE A 101 8.74 -8.10 5.44
CA PHE A 101 10.12 -8.55 5.27
C PHE A 101 10.28 -9.21 3.90
N VAL A 102 11.18 -8.70 3.06
CA VAL A 102 11.32 -9.14 1.66
C VAL A 102 11.70 -10.63 1.54
N GLY A 103 12.37 -11.21 2.54
CA GLY A 103 12.54 -12.65 2.72
C GLY A 103 12.67 -13.49 1.44
N ALA A 104 11.76 -14.45 1.27
CA ALA A 104 11.67 -15.36 0.12
C ALA A 104 11.20 -14.67 -1.18
N ASN A 105 11.74 -13.48 -1.48
CA ASN A 105 11.39 -12.63 -2.61
C ASN A 105 9.93 -12.08 -2.56
N LEU A 106 9.42 -11.78 -1.37
CA LEU A 106 8.14 -11.13 -1.18
C LEU A 106 8.14 -9.71 -1.79
N PRO A 107 7.12 -9.35 -2.57
CA PRO A 107 7.03 -8.06 -3.25
C PRO A 107 6.47 -6.97 -2.33
N CYS A 108 7.16 -6.67 -1.22
CA CYS A 108 6.67 -5.71 -0.23
C CYS A 108 6.32 -4.33 -0.82
N GLU A 109 7.11 -3.83 -1.79
CA GLU A 109 6.96 -2.48 -2.36
C GLU A 109 6.18 -2.44 -3.67
N GLU A 110 5.71 -3.58 -4.18
CA GLU A 110 4.95 -3.61 -5.43
C GLU A 110 3.45 -3.61 -5.20
N LYS A 111 2.72 -3.00 -6.13
CA LYS A 111 1.26 -3.09 -6.17
C LYS A 111 0.85 -4.47 -6.66
N ALA A 112 -0.25 -4.95 -6.08
CA ALA A 112 -0.87 -6.19 -6.48
C ALA A 112 -1.35 -6.12 -7.94
N ASP A 113 -1.12 -7.18 -8.70
CA ASP A 113 -1.81 -7.38 -9.97
C ASP A 113 -3.20 -7.96 -9.68
N THR A 114 -4.21 -7.14 -9.96
CA THR A 114 -5.63 -7.43 -9.76
C THR A 114 -6.34 -7.83 -11.05
N SER A 115 -5.62 -7.94 -12.17
CA SER A 115 -6.14 -8.38 -13.45
C SER A 115 -6.70 -9.80 -13.35
N LYS A 116 -7.90 -10.00 -13.88
CA LYS A 116 -8.51 -11.33 -14.06
C LYS A 116 -8.21 -11.92 -15.44
N GLU A 117 -7.50 -11.19 -16.29
CA GLU A 117 -7.08 -11.66 -17.60
C GLU A 117 -5.76 -12.43 -17.48
N PRO A 118 -5.63 -13.62 -18.08
CA PRO A 118 -4.39 -14.37 -18.05
C PRO A 118 -3.31 -13.63 -18.85
N SER A 119 -2.09 -13.60 -18.31
CA SER A 119 -0.93 -13.12 -19.06
C SER A 119 -0.58 -14.07 -20.21
N GLU A 120 0.27 -13.61 -21.13
CA GLU A 120 0.82 -14.46 -22.18
C GLU A 120 1.58 -15.67 -21.60
N ALA A 121 2.34 -15.46 -20.51
CA ALA A 121 3.07 -16.52 -19.82
C ALA A 121 2.13 -17.59 -19.24
N ILE A 122 1.03 -17.17 -18.61
CA ILE A 122 -0.01 -18.06 -18.10
C ILE A 122 -0.65 -18.86 -19.25
N THR A 123 -1.00 -18.17 -20.34
CA THR A 123 -1.60 -18.79 -21.53
C THR A 123 -0.66 -19.81 -22.18
N ALA A 124 0.63 -19.47 -22.34
CA ALA A 124 1.64 -20.38 -22.87
C ALA A 124 1.85 -21.60 -21.98
N TYR A 125 1.85 -21.41 -20.66
CA TYR A 125 1.98 -22.50 -19.70
C TYR A 125 0.84 -23.51 -19.82
N CYS A 126 -0.42 -23.07 -19.91
CA CYS A 126 -1.54 -23.99 -20.04
C CYS A 126 -1.55 -24.74 -21.38
N LYS A 127 -1.07 -24.15 -22.48
CA LYS A 127 -0.90 -24.88 -23.75
C LYS A 127 0.06 -26.06 -23.61
N SER A 128 1.11 -25.93 -22.80
CA SER A 128 2.08 -27.01 -22.54
C SER A 128 1.66 -27.94 -21.41
N ASN A 129 0.76 -27.51 -20.52
CA ASN A 129 0.34 -28.24 -19.33
C ASN A 129 -1.20 -28.20 -19.19
N PRO A 130 -1.93 -28.93 -20.05
CA PRO A 130 -3.36 -28.69 -20.27
C PRO A 130 -4.29 -29.02 -19.10
N ALA A 131 -3.81 -29.78 -18.10
CA ALA A 131 -4.59 -30.17 -16.92
C ALA A 131 -3.85 -29.86 -15.60
N SER A 132 -2.98 -28.83 -15.59
CA SER A 132 -2.25 -28.46 -14.38
C SER A 132 -3.18 -27.88 -13.32
N GLU A 133 -3.26 -28.51 -12.15
CA GLU A 133 -4.10 -28.05 -11.03
C GLU A 133 -3.59 -26.75 -10.38
N SER A 134 -2.35 -26.34 -10.67
CA SER A 134 -1.80 -25.05 -10.24
C SER A 134 -0.78 -24.50 -11.23
N ILE A 135 -0.66 -23.18 -11.30
CA ILE A 135 0.38 -22.50 -12.09
C ILE A 135 1.39 -21.85 -11.11
N PRO A 136 2.70 -22.15 -11.22
CA PRO A 136 3.70 -21.61 -10.32
C PRO A 136 3.86 -20.09 -10.37
N ALA A 137 4.27 -19.46 -9.26
CA ALA A 137 4.50 -18.02 -9.17
C ALA A 137 5.54 -17.46 -10.16
N VAL A 138 6.49 -18.27 -10.62
CA VAL A 138 7.44 -17.88 -11.69
C VAL A 138 6.74 -17.64 -13.04
N VAL A 139 5.55 -18.20 -13.23
CA VAL A 139 4.72 -18.01 -14.44
C VAL A 139 3.64 -16.96 -14.20
N THR A 140 2.92 -17.04 -13.08
CA THR A 140 1.83 -16.08 -12.78
C THR A 140 2.33 -14.70 -12.39
N GLY A 141 3.63 -14.58 -12.06
CA GLY A 141 4.20 -13.40 -11.43
C GLY A 141 4.03 -13.41 -9.91
N ARG A 142 4.91 -12.69 -9.21
CA ARG A 142 4.93 -12.65 -7.74
C ARG A 142 3.88 -11.71 -7.12
N VAL A 143 3.27 -10.85 -7.93
CA VAL A 143 2.30 -9.83 -7.50
C VAL A 143 0.84 -10.18 -7.82
N THR A 144 0.57 -11.29 -8.53
CA THR A 144 -0.83 -11.69 -8.77
C THR A 144 -1.52 -12.06 -7.46
N ILE A 145 -2.80 -11.71 -7.35
CA ILE A 145 -3.62 -12.11 -6.21
C ILE A 145 -4.46 -13.35 -6.46
N TYR A 146 -4.42 -13.90 -7.67
CA TYR A 146 -5.23 -15.05 -8.07
C TYR A 146 -4.42 -16.33 -8.11
N ALA A 147 -5.03 -17.42 -7.65
CA ALA A 147 -4.56 -18.76 -7.94
C ALA A 147 -5.13 -19.20 -9.29
N TRP A 148 -4.25 -19.70 -10.14
CA TRP A 148 -4.58 -20.15 -11.49
C TRP A 148 -4.35 -21.65 -11.62
N HIS A 149 -5.16 -22.27 -12.48
CA HIS A 149 -5.01 -23.63 -12.96
C HIS A 149 -5.29 -23.69 -14.46
N CYS A 150 -5.07 -24.84 -15.08
CA CYS A 150 -5.31 -25.08 -16.49
C CYS A 150 -6.39 -26.15 -16.66
N GLU A 151 -7.44 -25.82 -17.41
CA GLU A 151 -8.51 -26.73 -17.80
C GLU A 151 -8.51 -26.89 -19.32
N ASN A 152 -8.18 -28.08 -19.81
CA ASN A 152 -8.06 -28.39 -21.25
C ASN A 152 -7.20 -27.38 -22.04
N GLY A 153 -6.11 -26.91 -21.43
CA GLY A 153 -5.19 -25.94 -22.04
C GLY A 153 -5.61 -24.47 -21.92
N VAL A 154 -6.72 -24.18 -21.24
CA VAL A 154 -7.23 -22.84 -20.99
C VAL A 154 -6.92 -22.43 -19.54
N PRO A 155 -6.35 -21.25 -19.29
CA PRO A 155 -6.14 -20.76 -17.93
C PRO A 155 -7.44 -20.37 -17.27
N GLU A 156 -7.61 -20.77 -16.02
CA GLU A 156 -8.78 -20.43 -15.20
C GLU A 156 -8.38 -20.03 -13.78
N ILE A 157 -9.04 -19.00 -13.25
CA ILE A 157 -8.88 -18.57 -11.86
C ILE A 157 -9.66 -19.51 -10.96
N THR A 158 -8.97 -20.18 -10.04
CA THR A 158 -9.62 -21.02 -9.03
C THR A 158 -10.16 -20.18 -7.87
N ARG A 159 -9.41 -19.17 -7.44
CA ARG A 159 -9.78 -18.26 -6.35
C ARG A 159 -8.90 -17.03 -6.30
N GLN A 160 -9.36 -16.01 -5.58
CA GLN A 160 -8.48 -14.97 -5.06
C GLN A 160 -7.71 -15.52 -3.85
N ALA A 161 -6.39 -15.62 -3.98
CA ALA A 161 -5.50 -16.17 -2.97
C ALA A 161 -4.97 -15.15 -1.98
N LEU A 162 -4.85 -13.89 -2.42
CA LEU A 162 -4.29 -12.80 -1.63
C LEU A 162 -5.26 -11.62 -1.59
N GLN A 163 -5.20 -10.84 -0.51
CA GLN A 163 -5.98 -9.64 -0.31
C GLN A 163 -5.14 -8.41 -0.65
N VAL A 164 -5.82 -7.35 -1.09
CA VAL A 164 -5.21 -6.07 -1.42
C VAL A 164 -5.67 -5.05 -0.40
N ASP A 165 -4.74 -4.27 0.13
CA ASP A 165 -5.10 -3.15 0.99
C ASP A 165 -5.62 -1.94 0.18
N GLU A 166 -6.13 -0.93 0.88
CA GLU A 166 -6.64 0.29 0.24
C GLU A 166 -5.59 1.07 -0.57
N ARG A 167 -4.30 0.81 -0.31
CA ARG A 167 -3.17 1.41 -1.01
C ARG A 167 -2.78 0.60 -2.24
N GLY A 168 -3.33 -0.57 -2.47
CA GLY A 168 -3.04 -1.43 -3.61
C GLY A 168 -1.87 -2.41 -3.40
N TYR A 169 -1.35 -2.58 -2.19
CA TYR A 169 -0.34 -3.62 -1.92
C TYR A 169 -1.00 -4.92 -1.46
N ILE A 170 -0.26 -6.03 -1.55
CA ILE A 170 -0.71 -7.33 -1.06
C ILE A 170 -0.72 -7.31 0.47
N ALA A 171 -1.91 -7.15 1.07
CA ALA A 171 -2.10 -6.99 2.50
C ALA A 171 -1.57 -8.17 3.33
N ASN A 172 -1.63 -9.39 2.77
CA ASN A 172 -1.16 -10.62 3.41
C ASN A 172 0.33 -10.60 3.78
N TYR A 173 1.14 -9.76 3.13
CA TYR A 173 2.58 -9.65 3.41
C TYR A 173 2.91 -8.57 4.45
N TRP A 174 1.91 -7.81 4.90
CA TRP A 174 2.06 -6.72 5.86
C TRP A 174 1.50 -7.11 7.23
N TYR A 175 2.40 -7.28 8.19
CA TYR A 175 2.06 -7.64 9.56
C TYR A 175 1.89 -6.39 10.42
N ARG A 176 0.87 -6.37 11.27
CA ARG A 176 0.66 -5.27 12.23
C ARG A 176 1.59 -5.44 13.44
N MET A 177 2.40 -4.42 13.74
CA MET A 177 3.44 -4.43 14.77
C MET A 177 3.02 -3.78 16.09
N ASP A 178 1.99 -2.92 16.08
CA ASP A 178 1.52 -2.17 17.24
C ASP A 178 0.38 -2.85 18.02
N ARG A 179 0.05 -4.11 17.69
CA ARG A 179 -0.84 -4.92 18.51
C ARG A 179 -0.02 -5.69 19.55
N SER A 180 -0.21 -5.33 20.81
CA SER A 180 0.20 -6.17 21.94
C SER A 180 -0.50 -7.53 21.84
N GLY A 181 0.27 -8.61 21.89
CA GLY A 181 -0.28 -9.92 22.28
C GLY A 181 -0.65 -9.92 23.75
#